data_AF-A0A9Y1FRB0-F1
#
_entry.id   AF-A0A9Y1FRB0-F1
#
_cell.length_a   1.000
_cell.length_b   1.000
_cell.length_c   1.000
_cell.angle_alpha   90.00
_cell.angle_beta   90.00
_cell.angle_gamma   90.00
#
_symmetry.space_group_name_H-M   'P 1'
#
loop_
_entity.id
_entity.type
_entity.pdbx_description
1 polymer ?
#
loop_
_entity_poly.entity_id
_entity_poly.type
_entity_poly.pdbx_seq_one_letter_code
_entity_poly.pdbx_strand_id
1 'polypeptide(L)'
;MKAIFEIENKSEKQVFSDLEEISKKHKTSVKKEDTGKGYFILTNSKLQIVESVKGNQIIIQVWGASNEDIQELTNYWGQPKKLINEKPSPNDLAEEISRIPNITKMNKSDLLELLEISEKDFVRYKRLIDRLAQRKNASEELKKANEILKKF
;
A
#
# COMPACT_ATOMS: atom_id res chain seq x y z
N MET A 1 -9.67 2.86 3.40
CA MET A 1 -9.53 3.16 1.97
C MET A 1 -8.07 3.27 1.60
N LYS A 2 -7.71 2.91 0.37
CA LYS A 2 -6.44 3.26 -0.27
C LYS A 2 -6.73 4.09 -1.52
N ALA A 3 -5.96 5.15 -1.76
CA ALA A 3 -5.98 5.88 -3.02
C ALA A 3 -4.59 5.87 -3.65
N ILE A 4 -4.55 5.75 -4.97
CA ILE A 4 -3.32 5.85 -5.75
C ILE A 4 -3.46 7.01 -6.73
N PHE A 5 -2.56 7.98 -6.65
CA PHE A 5 -2.45 9.10 -7.57
C PHE A 5 -1.24 8.89 -8.47
N GLU A 6 -1.41 9.13 -9.76
CA GLU A 6 -0.32 9.11 -10.75
C GLU A 6 -0.17 10.54 -11.27
N ILE A 7 0.99 11.13 -11.02
CA ILE A 7 1.20 12.56 -11.27
C ILE A 7 2.07 12.75 -12.50
N GLU A 8 1.47 13.23 -13.58
CA GLU A 8 2.15 13.40 -14.88
C GLU A 8 2.70 14.83 -15.10
N ASN A 9 2.13 15.84 -14.43
CA ASN A 9 2.37 17.26 -14.72
C ASN A 9 2.96 18.07 -13.55
N LYS A 10 3.63 17.42 -12.59
CA LYS A 10 4.37 18.10 -11.52
C LYS A 10 5.79 17.59 -11.41
N SER A 11 6.73 18.49 -11.13
CA SER A 11 8.11 18.13 -10.80
C SER A 11 8.21 17.55 -9.39
N GLU A 12 9.24 16.73 -9.13
CA GLU A 12 9.54 16.19 -7.79
C GLU A 12 9.62 17.31 -6.72
N LYS A 13 10.18 18.48 -7.05
CA LYS A 13 10.24 19.63 -6.13
C LYS A 13 8.85 20.15 -5.73
N GLN A 14 7.91 20.16 -6.67
CA GLN A 14 6.53 20.60 -6.39
C GLN A 14 5.80 19.57 -5.52
N VAL A 15 5.96 18.27 -5.82
CA VAL A 15 5.39 17.19 -5.01
C VAL A 15 5.94 17.24 -3.57
N PHE A 16 7.25 17.47 -3.42
CA PHE A 16 7.86 17.65 -2.10
C PHE A 16 7.30 18.86 -1.35
N SER A 17 7.09 20.00 -2.03
CA SER A 17 6.46 21.18 -1.43
C SER A 17 5.03 20.90 -0.97
N ASP A 18 4.24 20.16 -1.76
CA ASP A 18 2.88 19.74 -1.38
C ASP A 18 2.94 18.85 -0.12
N LEU A 19 3.88 17.90 -0.07
CA LEU A 19 4.10 17.04 1.10
C LEU A 19 4.47 17.84 2.36
N GLU A 20 5.32 18.86 2.25
CA GLU A 20 5.65 19.74 3.38
C GLU A 20 4.45 20.55 3.89
N GLU A 21 3.58 21.01 2.99
CA GLU A 21 2.36 21.72 3.37
C GLU A 21 1.38 20.80 4.11
N ILE A 22 1.17 19.60 3.58
CA ILE A 22 0.34 18.55 4.21
C ILE A 22 0.92 18.20 5.59
N SER A 23 2.24 18.00 5.71
CA SER A 23 2.86 17.61 6.98
C SER A 23 2.66 18.67 8.06
N LYS A 24 2.77 19.96 7.71
CA LYS A 24 2.50 21.08 8.63
C LYS A 24 1.07 21.06 9.14
N LYS A 25 0.08 20.86 8.24
CA LYS A 25 -1.34 20.81 8.60
C LYS A 25 -1.64 19.67 9.59
N HIS A 26 -0.99 18.52 9.39
CA HIS A 26 -1.15 17.34 10.25
C HIS A 26 -0.19 17.30 11.45
N LYS A 27 0.57 18.37 11.71
CA LYS A 27 1.56 18.47 12.81
C LYS A 27 2.57 17.31 12.81
N THR A 28 3.05 16.96 11.62
CA THR A 28 4.01 15.87 11.38
C THR A 28 5.13 16.34 10.44
N SER A 29 6.07 15.45 10.12
CA SER A 29 7.21 15.73 9.24
C SER A 29 7.24 14.78 8.04
N VAL A 30 7.70 15.31 6.92
CA VAL A 30 8.08 14.52 5.74
C VAL A 30 9.36 13.74 6.07
N LYS A 31 9.35 12.44 5.83
CA LYS A 31 10.49 11.53 6.05
C LYS A 31 10.92 10.93 4.72
N LYS A 32 12.21 10.61 4.60
CA LYS A 32 12.73 9.91 3.43
C LYS A 32 12.52 8.41 3.60
N GLU A 33 12.14 7.72 2.54
CA GLU A 33 11.99 6.26 2.60
C GLU A 33 13.37 5.57 2.71
N ASP A 34 13.48 4.56 3.59
CA ASP A 34 14.75 3.87 3.86
C ASP A 34 15.17 2.93 2.72
N THR A 35 14.22 2.49 1.89
CA THR A 35 14.38 1.44 0.87
C THR A 35 14.44 1.93 -0.57
N GLY A 36 14.22 3.22 -0.83
CA GLY A 36 14.02 3.72 -2.18
C GLY A 36 14.22 5.21 -2.41
N LYS A 37 13.80 5.66 -3.59
CA LYS A 37 13.64 7.09 -3.94
C LYS A 37 12.20 7.48 -3.67
N GLY A 38 11.98 8.20 -2.58
CA GLY A 38 10.66 8.69 -2.21
C GLY A 38 10.61 9.30 -0.81
N TYR A 39 9.49 9.93 -0.51
CA TYR A 39 9.18 10.54 0.77
C TYR A 39 7.86 9.98 1.32
N PHE A 40 7.70 10.03 2.64
CA PHE A 40 6.46 9.62 3.28
C PHE A 40 6.10 10.54 4.45
N ILE A 41 4.80 10.60 4.73
CA ILE A 41 4.24 11.32 5.89
C ILE A 41 3.41 10.35 6.70
N LEU A 42 3.63 10.33 8.02
CA LEU A 42 2.78 9.64 8.98
C LEU A 42 1.98 10.68 9.75
N THR A 43 0.67 10.71 9.54
CA THR A 43 -0.22 11.62 10.28
C THR A 43 -0.74 10.95 11.56
N ASN A 44 -1.37 11.72 12.46
CA ASN A 44 -1.93 11.18 13.72
C ASN A 44 -3.24 10.39 13.52
N SER A 45 -3.94 10.56 12.38
CA SER A 45 -4.93 9.60 11.92
C SER A 45 -4.19 8.39 11.34
N LYS A 46 -4.82 7.21 11.19
CA LYS A 46 -4.18 6.01 10.58
C LYS A 46 -3.82 6.21 9.09
N LEU A 47 -3.71 7.45 8.63
CA LEU A 47 -3.41 7.88 7.28
C LEU A 47 -1.90 7.92 7.07
N GLN A 48 -1.45 7.11 6.11
CA GLN A 48 -0.05 6.99 5.69
C GLN A 48 0.02 7.32 4.20
N ILE A 49 0.90 8.23 3.81
CA ILE A 49 1.12 8.64 2.43
C ILE A 49 2.55 8.26 2.06
N VAL A 50 2.72 7.50 0.98
CA VAL A 50 4.03 7.06 0.47
C VAL A 50 4.16 7.47 -0.99
N GLU A 51 5.24 8.16 -1.29
CA GLU A 51 5.68 8.45 -2.65
C GLU A 51 6.67 7.37 -3.12
N SER A 52 6.49 6.89 -4.34
CA SER A 52 7.47 6.07 -5.04
C SER A 52 7.67 6.55 -6.48
N VAL A 53 8.89 6.38 -6.99
CA VAL A 53 9.26 6.78 -8.37
C VAL A 53 9.49 5.54 -9.22
N LYS A 54 8.73 5.40 -10.32
CA LYS A 54 8.84 4.29 -11.26
C LYS A 54 9.09 4.81 -12.67
N GLY A 55 10.34 4.71 -13.13
CA GLY A 55 10.75 5.31 -14.40
C GLY A 55 10.69 6.85 -14.33
N ASN A 56 9.88 7.46 -15.20
CA ASN A 56 9.63 8.92 -15.20
C ASN A 56 8.30 9.31 -14.51
N GLN A 57 7.66 8.37 -13.80
CA GLN A 57 6.36 8.60 -13.16
C GLN A 57 6.48 8.61 -11.63
N ILE A 58 5.79 9.56 -11.00
CA ILE A 58 5.65 9.66 -9.54
C ILE A 58 4.30 9.04 -9.16
N ILE A 59 4.34 8.07 -8.23
CA ILE A 59 3.18 7.36 -7.72
C ILE A 59 3.01 7.73 -6.25
N ILE A 60 1.84 8.25 -5.89
CA ILE A 60 1.48 8.51 -4.49
C ILE A 60 0.48 7.47 -4.02
N GLN A 61 0.84 6.70 -3.02
CA GLN A 61 -0.01 5.72 -2.36
C GLN A 61 -0.47 6.23 -1.01
N VAL A 62 -1.78 6.31 -0.80
CA VAL A 62 -2.38 6.80 0.44
C VAL A 62 -3.13 5.65 1.09
N TRP A 63 -2.74 5.22 2.28
CA TRP A 63 -3.45 4.21 3.07
C TRP A 63 -4.20 4.84 4.24
N GLY A 64 -5.35 4.27 4.59
CA GLY A 64 -6.08 4.63 5.81
C GLY A 64 -6.89 5.92 5.71
N ALA A 65 -7.03 6.48 4.51
CA ALA A 65 -7.84 7.67 4.25
C ALA A 65 -9.33 7.44 4.49
N SER A 66 -9.98 8.46 5.04
CA SER A 66 -11.43 8.68 4.96
C SER A 66 -11.81 9.32 3.62
N ASN A 67 -13.09 9.40 3.31
CA ASN A 67 -13.57 10.10 2.11
C ASN A 67 -13.20 11.60 2.14
N GLU A 68 -13.21 12.22 3.32
CA GLU A 68 -12.82 13.62 3.52
C GLU A 68 -11.32 13.82 3.23
N ASP A 69 -10.47 12.90 3.69
CA ASP A 69 -9.03 12.92 3.37
C ASP A 69 -8.80 12.77 1.86
N ILE A 70 -9.53 11.88 1.18
CA ILE A 70 -9.39 11.73 -0.28
C ILE A 70 -9.82 13.01 -1.00
N GLN A 71 -10.94 13.62 -0.62
CA GLN A 71 -11.38 14.89 -1.21
C GLN A 71 -10.34 16.00 -1.01
N GLU A 72 -9.73 16.07 0.17
CA GLU A 72 -8.65 17.01 0.42
C GLU A 72 -7.44 16.75 -0.47
N LEU A 73 -6.96 15.51 -0.54
CA LEU A 73 -5.77 15.13 -1.33
C LEU A 73 -6.00 15.30 -2.83
N THR A 74 -7.24 15.21 -3.28
CA THR A 74 -7.62 15.49 -4.67
C THR A 74 -7.31 16.93 -5.08
N ASN A 75 -7.35 17.89 -4.14
CA ASN A 75 -7.00 19.29 -4.44
C ASN A 75 -5.51 19.46 -4.77
N TYR A 76 -4.65 18.57 -4.28
CA TYR A 76 -3.20 18.63 -4.53
C TYR A 76 -2.81 17.85 -5.79
N TRP A 77 -3.38 16.66 -5.98
CA TRP A 77 -2.89 15.70 -6.99
C TRP A 77 -3.92 15.31 -8.05
N GLY A 78 -5.10 15.95 -8.07
CA GLY A 78 -6.18 15.62 -8.98
C GLY A 78 -6.93 14.35 -8.56
N GLN A 79 -7.73 13.78 -9.46
CA GLN A 79 -8.51 12.57 -9.13
C GLN A 79 -7.60 11.35 -8.98
N PRO A 80 -7.81 10.49 -7.96
CA PRO A 80 -7.05 9.26 -7.81
C PRO A 80 -7.32 8.33 -9.00
N LYS A 81 -6.26 7.75 -9.57
CA LYS A 81 -6.35 6.77 -10.67
C LYS A 81 -7.04 5.48 -10.21
N LYS A 82 -6.90 5.14 -8.93
CA LYS A 82 -7.55 3.99 -8.31
C LYS A 82 -7.95 4.31 -6.87
N LEU A 83 -9.21 4.04 -6.53
CA LEU A 83 -9.73 4.03 -5.16
C LEU A 83 -10.05 2.59 -4.76
N ILE A 84 -9.46 2.15 -3.65
CA ILE A 84 -9.72 0.83 -3.07
C ILE A 84 -10.43 1.07 -1.74
N ASN A 85 -11.75 0.91 -1.74
CA ASN A 85 -12.61 1.26 -0.62
C ASN A 85 -12.44 0.33 0.58
N GLU A 86 -12.08 -0.93 0.36
CA GLU A 86 -11.93 -1.95 1.40
C GLU A 86 -10.58 -2.65 1.30
N LYS A 87 -9.95 -2.91 2.44
CA LYS A 87 -8.78 -3.80 2.47
C LYS A 87 -9.22 -5.16 1.93
N PRO A 88 -8.42 -5.84 1.07
CA PRO A 88 -8.81 -7.13 0.52
C PRO A 88 -9.16 -8.10 1.64
N SER A 89 -10.21 -8.90 1.49
CA SER A 89 -10.47 -9.94 2.47
C SER A 89 -9.30 -10.94 2.47
N PRO A 90 -9.12 -11.76 3.51
CA PRO A 90 -8.08 -12.80 3.50
C PRO A 90 -8.19 -13.76 2.32
N ASN A 91 -9.40 -13.96 1.77
CA ASN A 91 -9.62 -14.80 0.61
C ASN A 91 -9.17 -14.10 -0.67
N ASP A 92 -9.52 -12.82 -0.85
CA ASP A 92 -9.12 -12.04 -2.03
C ASP A 92 -7.60 -11.92 -2.09
N LEU A 93 -6.96 -11.67 -0.94
CA LEU A 93 -5.51 -11.60 -0.86
C LEU A 93 -4.87 -12.97 -1.17
N ALA A 94 -5.47 -14.07 -0.70
CA ALA A 94 -4.97 -15.40 -1.01
C ALA A 94 -5.07 -15.73 -2.50
N GLU A 95 -6.18 -15.34 -3.15
CA GLU A 95 -6.37 -15.49 -4.58
C GLU A 95 -5.33 -14.69 -5.37
N GLU A 96 -5.08 -13.44 -4.99
CA GLU A 96 -4.05 -12.59 -5.60
C GLU A 96 -2.65 -13.19 -5.45
N ILE A 97 -2.25 -13.57 -4.23
CA ILE A 97 -0.97 -14.23 -3.95
C ILE A 97 -0.80 -15.50 -4.79
N SER A 98 -1.85 -16.30 -4.93
CA SER A 98 -1.82 -17.57 -5.64
C SER A 98 -1.56 -17.42 -7.14
N ARG A 99 -1.82 -16.23 -7.70
CA ARG A 99 -1.70 -15.87 -9.12
C ARG A 99 -0.36 -15.22 -9.47
N ILE A 100 0.38 -14.71 -8.50
CA ILE A 100 1.67 -14.03 -8.74
C ILE A 100 2.73 -15.06 -9.15
N PRO A 101 3.27 -14.99 -10.38
CA PRO A 101 4.31 -15.91 -10.82
C PRO A 101 5.62 -15.66 -10.09
N ASN A 102 6.33 -16.73 -9.74
CA ASN A 102 7.65 -16.67 -9.07
C ASN A 102 7.69 -15.87 -7.75
N ILE A 103 6.54 -15.69 -7.08
CA ILE A 103 6.43 -14.91 -5.84
C ILE A 103 7.45 -15.35 -4.78
N THR A 104 7.75 -16.65 -4.67
CA THR A 104 8.71 -17.18 -3.69
C THR A 104 10.16 -16.76 -3.89
N LYS A 105 10.49 -16.14 -5.03
CA LYS A 105 11.82 -15.57 -5.31
C LYS A 105 11.90 -14.07 -5.00
N MET A 106 10.75 -13.43 -4.76
CA MET A 106 10.69 -12.01 -4.38
C MET A 106 11.19 -11.85 -2.95
N ASN A 107 11.75 -10.68 -2.64
CA ASN A 107 12.01 -10.32 -1.26
C ASN A 107 10.71 -9.82 -0.59
N LYS A 108 10.69 -9.76 0.75
CA LYS A 108 9.49 -9.36 1.49
C LYS A 108 9.05 -7.94 1.17
N SER A 109 9.99 -7.01 0.98
CA SER A 109 9.68 -5.60 0.65
C SER A 109 8.93 -5.50 -0.67
N ASP A 110 9.44 -6.16 -1.72
CA ASP A 110 8.81 -6.18 -3.05
C ASP A 110 7.41 -6.82 -2.98
N LEU A 111 7.24 -7.85 -2.15
CA LEU A 111 5.94 -8.49 -1.95
C LEU A 111 4.94 -7.54 -1.28
N LEU A 112 5.37 -6.82 -0.24
CA LEU A 112 4.52 -5.85 0.46
C LEU A 112 4.13 -4.68 -0.44
N GLU A 113 5.05 -4.22 -1.27
CA GLU A 113 4.80 -3.18 -2.27
C GLU A 113 3.81 -3.68 -3.34
N LEU A 114 4.04 -4.88 -3.87
CA LEU A 114 3.19 -5.50 -4.90
C LEU A 114 1.77 -5.78 -4.41
N LEU A 115 1.64 -6.32 -3.19
CA LEU A 115 0.35 -6.56 -2.54
C LEU A 115 -0.23 -5.30 -1.90
N GLU A 116 0.51 -4.19 -1.95
CA GLU A 116 0.07 -2.89 -1.48
C GLU A 116 -0.36 -2.87 0.01
N ILE A 117 0.23 -3.74 0.84
CA ILE A 117 -0.10 -3.93 2.26
C ILE A 117 1.05 -3.53 3.18
N SER A 118 0.71 -2.91 4.32
CA SER A 118 1.69 -2.60 5.36
C SER A 118 2.25 -3.88 6.01
N GLU A 119 3.44 -3.80 6.61
CA GLU A 119 4.02 -4.94 7.32
C GLU A 119 3.13 -5.43 8.49
N LYS A 120 2.47 -4.50 9.18
CA LYS A 120 1.50 -4.84 10.24
C LYS A 120 0.32 -5.63 9.69
N ASP A 121 -0.21 -5.21 8.54
CA ASP A 121 -1.31 -5.90 7.89
C ASP A 121 -0.85 -7.26 7.34
N PHE A 122 0.36 -7.36 6.80
CA PHE A 122 0.95 -8.62 6.35
C PHE A 122 1.03 -9.65 7.47
N VAL A 123 1.52 -9.29 8.65
CA VAL A 123 1.53 -10.20 9.81
C VAL A 123 0.11 -10.65 10.18
N ARG A 124 -0.87 -9.74 10.10
CA ARG A 124 -2.27 -10.05 10.37
C ARG A 124 -2.83 -11.02 9.32
N TYR A 125 -2.60 -10.76 8.04
CA TYR A 125 -3.05 -11.62 6.94
C TYR A 125 -2.41 -12.99 6.99
N LYS A 126 -1.09 -13.07 7.25
CA LYS A 126 -0.38 -14.35 7.39
C LYS A 126 -1.02 -15.24 8.46
N ARG A 127 -1.35 -14.67 9.64
CA ARG A 127 -2.06 -15.40 10.71
C ARG A 127 -3.47 -15.82 10.33
N LEU A 128 -4.21 -14.95 9.64
CA LEU A 128 -5.59 -15.24 9.23
C LEU A 128 -5.64 -16.32 8.16
N ILE A 129 -4.80 -16.19 7.13
CA ILE A 129 -4.69 -17.15 6.02
C ILE A 129 -4.23 -18.51 6.55
N ASP A 130 -3.25 -18.57 7.47
CA ASP A 130 -2.84 -19.84 8.08
C ASP A 130 -4.01 -20.55 8.78
N ARG A 131 -4.76 -19.82 9.61
CA ARG A 131 -5.95 -20.37 10.29
C ARG A 131 -7.03 -20.82 9.31
N LEU A 132 -7.26 -20.06 8.24
CA LEU A 132 -8.27 -20.38 7.23
C LEU A 132 -7.86 -21.60 6.39
N ALA A 133 -6.59 -21.73 6.04
CA ALA A 133 -6.04 -22.84 5.26
C ALA A 133 -6.09 -24.18 6.01
N GLN A 134 -6.08 -24.17 7.35
CA GLN A 134 -6.20 -25.36 8.18
C GLN A 134 -7.63 -25.92 8.27
N ARG A 135 -8.64 -25.20 7.74
CA ARG A 135 -10.02 -25.68 7.73
C ARG A 135 -10.18 -26.83 6.74
N LYS A 136 -11.00 -27.83 7.10
CA LYS A 136 -11.26 -29.02 6.26
C LYS A 136 -11.75 -28.66 4.84
N ASN A 137 -12.50 -27.58 4.70
CA ASN A 137 -13.07 -27.10 3.44
C ASN A 137 -12.38 -25.83 2.92
N ALA A 138 -11.11 -25.61 3.27
CA ALA A 138 -10.35 -24.48 2.75
C ALA A 138 -10.16 -24.59 1.23
N SER A 139 -10.26 -23.46 0.52
CA SER A 139 -10.01 -23.40 -0.91
C SER A 139 -8.54 -23.68 -1.23
N GLU A 140 -8.26 -24.12 -2.47
CA GLU A 140 -6.89 -24.39 -2.92
C GLU A 140 -6.04 -23.12 -2.95
N GLU A 141 -6.65 -21.97 -3.24
CA GLU A 141 -6.01 -20.66 -3.20
C GLU A 141 -5.52 -20.31 -1.79
N LEU A 142 -6.32 -20.56 -0.76
CA LEU A 142 -5.93 -20.36 0.65
C LEU A 142 -4.76 -21.27 1.05
N LYS A 143 -4.80 -22.55 0.67
CA LYS A 143 -3.72 -23.49 0.95
C LYS A 143 -2.43 -23.06 0.27
N LYS A 144 -2.50 -22.73 -1.02
CA LYS A 144 -1.34 -22.28 -1.82
C LYS A 144 -0.77 -20.97 -1.31
N ALA A 145 -1.62 -19.99 -0.99
CA ALA A 145 -1.19 -18.73 -0.39
C ALA A 145 -0.53 -18.92 0.97
N ASN A 146 -1.04 -19.82 1.83
CA ASN A 146 -0.39 -20.13 3.11
C ASN A 146 1.02 -20.69 2.91
N GLU A 147 1.19 -21.64 1.99
CA GLU A 147 2.51 -22.22 1.69
C GLU A 147 3.49 -21.20 1.12
N ILE A 148 3.01 -20.24 0.32
CA ILE A 148 3.82 -19.11 -0.16
C ILE A 148 4.23 -18.20 1.01
N LEU A 149 3.25 -17.77 1.82
CA LEU A 149 3.47 -16.81 2.92
C LEU A 149 4.36 -17.35 4.04
N LYS A 150 4.46 -18.67 4.22
CA LYS A 150 5.39 -19.29 5.17
C LYS A 150 6.86 -19.07 4.81
N LYS A 151 7.18 -18.76 3.54
CA LYS A 151 8.56 -18.55 3.06
C LYS A 151 9.08 -17.11 3.27
N PHE A 152 8.21 -16.21 3.72
CA PHE A 152 8.49 -14.79 4.03
C PHE A 152 8.37 -14.52 5.52
#